data_AF-A0A1I2BWI0-F1
#
_entry.id   AF-A0A1I2BWI0-F1
#
_cell.length_a   1.000
_cell.length_b   1.000
_cell.length_c   1.000
_cell.angle_alpha   90.00
_cell.angle_beta   90.00
_cell.angle_gamma   90.00
#
_symmetry.space_group_name_H-M   'P 1'
#
loop_
_entity.id
_entity.type
_entity.pdbx_description
1 polymer ?
#
loop_
_entity_poly.entity_id
_entity_poly.type
_entity_poly.pdbx_seq_one_letter_code
_entity_poly.pdbx_strand_id
1 'polypeptide(L)'
;MRMYALLEEPVEKVRKVMVYESDIGAYVFLYDTQEDKSCIADLWFETLAEALDHCLQEFNVIQSQWLVINDPEEGEFHDIIR
;
A
#
# COMPACT_ATOMS: atom_id res chain seq x y z
N MET A 1 -5.87 -1.38 9.45
CA MET A 1 -5.42 -2.55 8.64
C MET A 1 -4.32 -2.10 7.68
N ARG A 2 -3.28 -2.91 7.42
CA ARG A 2 -2.26 -2.60 6.39
C ARG A 2 -2.23 -3.67 5.32
N MET A 3 -2.15 -3.28 4.06
CA MET A 3 -2.03 -4.19 2.93
C MET A 3 -1.15 -3.58 1.84
N TYR A 4 -0.49 -4.41 1.05
CA TYR A 4 0.24 -3.96 -0.13
C TYR A 4 -0.02 -4.86 -1.32
N ALA A 5 0.11 -4.30 -2.50
CA ALA A 5 0.07 -5.01 -3.75
C ALA A 5 1.32 -4.68 -4.56
N LEU A 6 1.89 -5.72 -5.17
CA LEU A 6 2.93 -5.58 -6.17
C LEU A 6 2.28 -5.52 -7.54
N LEU A 7 2.64 -4.50 -8.32
CA LEU A 7 2.17 -4.37 -9.69
C LEU A 7 2.99 -5.33 -10.56
N GLU A 8 2.29 -6.22 -11.28
CA GLU A 8 2.92 -7.13 -12.26
C GLU A 8 3.51 -6.32 -13.44
N GLU A 9 2.76 -5.31 -13.89
CA GLU A 9 3.20 -4.33 -14.87
C GLU A 9 3.26 -2.95 -14.23
N PRO A 10 4.41 -2.26 -14.28
CA PRO A 10 4.54 -0.93 -13.70
C PRO A 10 3.63 0.07 -14.42
N VAL A 11 2.85 0.84 -13.66
CA VAL A 11 2.08 1.97 -14.18
C VAL A 11 2.90 3.23 -13.94
N GLU A 12 3.32 3.87 -15.02
CA GLU A 12 4.29 4.98 -15.01
C GLU A 12 5.60 4.62 -14.28
N LYS A 13 5.77 5.10 -13.04
CA LYS A 13 6.90 4.78 -12.16
C LYS A 13 6.50 3.85 -11.03
N VAL A 14 5.21 3.63 -10.79
CA VAL A 14 4.70 2.87 -9.65
C VAL A 14 4.89 1.38 -9.89
N ARG A 15 5.47 0.71 -8.90
CA ARG A 15 5.71 -0.75 -8.89
C ARG A 15 5.06 -1.47 -7.72
N LYS A 16 4.73 -0.72 -6.67
CA LYS A 16 4.12 -1.23 -5.44
C LYS A 16 3.19 -0.16 -4.90
N VAL A 17 2.07 -0.61 -4.35
CA VAL A 17 1.09 0.24 -3.66
C VAL A 17 0.83 -0.35 -2.29
N MET A 18 0.76 0.49 -1.26
CA MET A 18 0.37 0.10 0.09
C MET A 18 -0.85 0.88 0.51
N VAL A 19 -1.86 0.20 1.06
CA VAL A 19 -3.02 0.82 1.66
C VAL A 19 -2.95 0.63 3.17
N TYR A 20 -3.15 1.72 3.90
CA TYR A 20 -3.24 1.75 5.35
C TYR A 20 -4.58 2.34 5.76
N GLU A 21 -5.45 1.49 6.29
CA GLU A 21 -6.71 1.87 6.89
C GLU A 21 -6.50 2.32 8.35
N SER A 22 -6.91 3.55 8.63
CA SER A 22 -6.92 4.20 9.94
C SER A 22 -8.35 4.51 10.39
N ASP A 23 -8.53 4.95 11.63
CA ASP A 23 -9.84 5.30 12.20
C ASP A 23 -10.53 6.49 11.50
N ILE A 24 -9.77 7.31 10.78
CA ILE A 24 -10.25 8.54 10.13
C ILE A 24 -10.27 8.44 8.60
N GLY A 25 -9.91 7.29 8.04
CA GLY A 25 -9.86 7.08 6.59
C GLY A 25 -8.71 6.17 6.16
N ALA A 26 -8.41 6.15 4.86
CA ALA A 26 -7.41 5.27 4.28
C ALA A 26 -6.33 6.04 3.53
N TYR A 27 -5.08 5.64 3.76
CA TYR A 27 -3.91 6.17 3.05
C TYR A 27 -3.46 5.18 1.98
N VAL A 28 -3.08 5.71 0.81
CA VAL A 28 -2.48 4.94 -0.29
C VAL A 28 -1.07 5.48 -0.53
N PHE A 29 -0.06 4.64 -0.32
CA PHE A 29 1.33 4.96 -0.58
C PHE A 29 1.80 4.31 -1.88
N LEU A 30 2.38 5.11 -2.76
CA LEU A 30 2.92 4.67 -4.05
C LEU A 30 4.43 4.53 -3.95
N TYR A 31 4.99 3.49 -4.55
CA TYR A 31 6.43 3.21 -4.53
C TYR A 31 6.94 2.95 -5.94
N ASP A 32 8.11 3.50 -6.26
CA ASP A 32 8.80 3.24 -7.53
C ASP A 32 9.68 1.98 -7.51
N THR A 33 9.83 1.38 -6.34
CA THR A 33 10.54 0.12 -6.13
C THR A 33 9.68 -0.89 -5.38
N GLN A 34 9.98 -2.17 -5.57
CA GLN A 34 9.43 -3.24 -4.74
C GLN A 34 10.19 -3.37 -3.42
N GLU A 35 11.42 -2.85 -3.34
CA GLU A 35 12.24 -2.83 -2.13
C GLU A 35 11.62 -1.97 -1.02
N ASP A 36 12.08 -2.17 0.20
CA ASP A 36 11.69 -1.36 1.36
C ASP A 36 12.42 0.00 1.32
N LYS A 37 11.88 0.91 0.51
CA LYS A 37 12.35 2.30 0.38
C LYS A 37 11.16 3.25 0.59
N SER A 38 11.48 4.52 0.79
CA SER A 38 10.48 5.58 0.93
C SER A 38 9.49 5.60 -0.23
N CYS A 39 8.23 5.90 0.06
CA CYS A 39 7.22 6.13 -0.95
C CYS A 39 7.55 7.36 -1.80
N ILE A 40 7.11 7.35 -3.05
CA ILE A 40 7.26 8.48 -3.98
C ILE A 40 6.07 9.44 -3.89
N ALA A 41 4.92 8.97 -3.41
CA ALA A 41 3.71 9.74 -3.22
C ALA A 41 2.78 9.06 -2.22
N ASP A 42 1.95 9.85 -1.57
CA ASP A 42 0.88 9.43 -0.68
C ASP A 42 -0.44 10.12 -1.05
N LEU A 43 -1.53 9.39 -0.90
CA LEU A 43 -2.90 9.85 -1.14
C LEU A 43 -3.75 9.49 0.07
N TRP A 44 -4.72 10.33 0.39
CA TRP A 44 -5.66 10.11 1.48
C TRP A 44 -7.10 10.09 0.99
N PHE A 45 -7.88 9.16 1.51
CA PHE A 45 -9.29 8.92 1.18
C PHE A 45 -10.11 8.80 2.47
N GLU A 46 -11.39 9.16 2.41
CA GLU A 46 -12.28 9.07 3.58
C GLU A 46 -12.60 7.62 3.94
N THR A 47 -12.60 6.73 2.95
CA THR A 47 -12.92 5.31 3.15
C THR A 47 -11.92 4.36 2.50
N LEU A 48 -11.76 3.17 3.09
CA LEU A 48 -10.96 2.08 2.49
C LEU A 48 -11.49 1.68 1.11
N ALA A 49 -12.81 1.72 0.92
CA ALA A 49 -13.42 1.39 -0.36
C ALA A 49 -12.98 2.33 -1.48
N GLU A 50 -12.93 3.64 -1.22
CA GLU A 50 -12.44 4.64 -2.18
C GLU A 50 -10.96 4.46 -2.50
N ALA A 51 -10.13 4.18 -1.48
CA ALA A 51 -8.73 3.89 -1.68
C ALA A 51 -8.50 2.66 -2.58
N LEU A 52 -9.27 1.59 -2.37
CA LEU A 52 -9.19 0.37 -3.18
C LEU A 52 -9.72 0.57 -4.59
N ASP A 53 -10.83 1.31 -4.76
CA ASP A 53 -11.39 1.63 -6.08
C ASP A 53 -10.41 2.49 -6.90
N HIS A 54 -9.77 3.47 -6.25
CA HIS A 54 -8.71 4.26 -6.87
C HIS A 54 -7.54 3.37 -7.31
N CYS A 55 -7.11 2.41 -6.48
CA CYS A 55 -6.04 1.48 -6.84
C CYS A 55 -6.39 0.56 -8.00
N LEU A 56 -7.67 0.16 -8.10
CA LEU A 56 -8.15 -0.63 -9.23
C LEU A 56 -8.20 0.20 -10.52
N GLN A 57 -8.70 1.44 -10.46
CA GLN A 57 -8.89 2.29 -11.64
C GLN A 57 -7.57 2.83 -12.20
N GLU A 58 -6.67 3.30 -11.34
CA GLU A 58 -5.40 3.92 -11.77
C GLU A 58 -4.27 2.91 -11.94
N PHE A 59 -4.22 1.88 -11.09
CA PHE A 59 -3.09 0.93 -11.04
C PHE A 59 -3.46 -0.49 -11.46
N ASN A 60 -4.72 -0.75 -11.82
CA ASN A 60 -5.24 -2.07 -12.18
C ASN A 60 -4.96 -3.15 -11.10
N VAL A 61 -4.90 -2.73 -9.84
CA VAL A 61 -4.64 -3.63 -8.71
C VAL A 61 -5.93 -4.35 -8.33
N ILE A 62 -6.01 -5.65 -8.60
CA ILE A 62 -7.19 -6.46 -8.29
C ILE A 62 -7.17 -6.99 -6.85
N GLN A 63 -8.34 -7.36 -6.33
CA GLN A 63 -8.50 -7.80 -4.93
C GLN A 63 -7.55 -8.94 -4.53
N SER A 64 -7.24 -9.87 -5.46
CA SER A 64 -6.36 -11.01 -5.20
C SER A 64 -4.86 -10.70 -5.15
N GLN A 65 -4.45 -9.51 -5.58
CA GLN A 65 -3.04 -9.07 -5.50
C GLN A 65 -2.67 -8.48 -4.15
N TRP A 66 -3.66 -8.16 -3.32
CA TRP A 66 -3.42 -7.57 -2.02
C TRP A 66 -2.93 -8.61 -1.02
N LEU A 67 -1.77 -8.31 -0.43
CA LEU A 67 -1.18 -9.01 0.68
C LEU A 67 -1.44 -8.18 1.93
N VAL A 68 -2.24 -8.72 2.84
CA VAL A 68 -2.47 -8.12 4.15
C VAL A 68 -1.21 -8.30 4.98
N ILE A 69 -0.63 -7.18 5.44
CA ILE A 69 0.44 -7.19 6.42
C ILE A 69 -0.23 -6.97 7.77
N ASN A 70 -0.24 -8.01 8.60
CA ASN A 70 -0.58 -7.82 10.01
C ASN A 70 0.49 -6.94 10.64
N ASP A 71 0.07 -5.99 11.47
CA ASP A 71 1.02 -5.22 12.28
C ASP A 71 1.90 -6.19 13.08
N PRO A 72 3.19 -5.91 13.23
CA PRO A 72 4.05 -6.69 14.11
C PRO A 72 3.38 -6.82 15.49
N GLU A 73 3.44 -8.00 16.10
CA GLU A 73 2.93 -8.20 17.45
C GLU A 73 3.58 -7.17 18.40
N GLU A 74 2.82 -6.66 19.38
CA GLU A 74 3.32 -5.70 20.37
C GLU A 74 4.66 -6.18 20.97
N GLY A 75 5.76 -5.51 20.57
CA GLY A 75 7.11 -5.85 21.03
C GLY A 75 8.15 -6.05 19.92
N GLU A 76 7.76 -6.13 18.64
CA GLU A 76 8.73 -6.17 17.55
C GLU A 76 8.99 -4.77 16.95
N PHE A 77 10.25 -4.37 16.98
CA PHE A 77 10.72 -3.10 16.44
C PHE A 77 10.45 -3.01 14.93
N HIS A 78 9.88 -1.89 14.48
CA HIS A 78 9.69 -1.53 13.08
C HIS A 78 11.00 -1.19 12.33
N ASP A 79 12.13 -1.81 12.71
CA ASP A 79 13.43 -1.61 12.06
C ASP A 79 13.97 -2.96 11.57
N ILE A 80 13.86 -3.21 10.26
CA ILE A 80 14.70 -4.22 9.61
C ILE A 80 16.04 -3.53 9.28
N ILE A 81 16.95 -3.53 10.25
CA ILE A 81 18.39 -3.47 9.95
C ILE A 81 18.95 -4.87 10.22
N ARG A 82 19.37 -5.56 9.15
CA ARG A 82 20.31 -6.68 9.28
C ARG A 82 21.30 -6.70 8.13
#